data_AF-A0A8J3I5N5-F1
#
_entry.id   AF-A0A8J3I5N5-F1
#
_cell.length_a   1.000
_cell.length_b   1.000
_cell.length_c   1.000
_cell.angle_alpha   90.00
_cell.angle_beta   90.00
_cell.angle_gamma   90.00
#
_symmetry.space_group_name_H-M   'P 1'
#
loop_
_entity.id
_entity.type
_entity.pdbx_description
1 polymer ?
#
loop_
_entity_poly.entity_id
_entity_poly.type
_entity_poly.pdbx_seq_one_letter_code
_entity_poly.pdbx_strand_id
1 'polypeptide(L)'
;MFLTLKALSLFSYNTYQAVGWFVRRRNIQRTSSDSEAHERVLNTAERLFGERGYQVVTLRDIAHEIGIRHTSLYHHFPRGKEELFVEATTRRMHAYTK
;
A
#
# COMPACT_ATOMS: atom_id res chain seq x y z
N MET A 1 -18.71 51.74 -18.22
CA MET A 1 -19.92 50.99 -18.61
C MET A 1 -19.56 49.87 -19.59
N PHE A 2 -18.66 48.97 -19.18
CA PHE A 2 -18.36 47.71 -19.87
C PHE A 2 -17.88 46.76 -18.77
N LEU A 3 -18.28 45.49 -18.83
CA LEU A 3 -17.96 44.37 -17.92
C LEU A 3 -18.94 44.08 -16.77
N THR A 4 -20.14 43.58 -17.09
CA THR A 4 -20.91 42.75 -16.13
C THR A 4 -21.54 41.49 -16.75
N LEU A 5 -21.40 41.25 -18.06
CA LEU A 5 -22.16 40.21 -18.75
C LEU A 5 -21.42 38.90 -19.08
N LYS A 6 -20.17 38.71 -18.60
CA LYS A 6 -19.43 37.43 -18.79
C LYS A 6 -19.30 36.56 -17.53
N ALA A 7 -19.94 36.96 -16.42
CA ALA A 7 -19.91 36.21 -15.17
C ALA A 7 -21.13 35.30 -14.94
N LEU A 8 -22.20 35.43 -15.74
CA LEU A 8 -23.49 34.76 -15.47
C LEU A 8 -23.71 33.41 -16.18
N SER A 9 -22.76 32.93 -17.01
CA SER A 9 -22.85 31.57 -17.59
C SER A 9 -21.78 30.60 -17.11
N LEU A 10 -20.81 31.05 -16.32
CA LEU A 10 -19.73 30.19 -15.80
C LEU A 10 -20.01 29.63 -14.39
N PHE A 11 -21.09 30.06 -13.73
CA PHE A 11 -21.46 29.61 -12.37
C PHE A 11 -22.44 28.42 -12.33
N SER A 12 -22.54 27.63 -13.40
CA SER A 12 -23.34 26.38 -13.37
C SER A 12 -22.54 25.12 -13.75
N TYR A 13 -21.32 25.24 -14.26
CA TYR A 13 -20.53 24.08 -14.69
C TYR A 13 -19.30 23.78 -13.81
N ASN A 14 -19.03 24.57 -12.76
CA ASN A 14 -17.82 24.42 -11.94
C ASN A 14 -18.05 23.96 -10.49
N THR A 15 -19.24 23.46 -10.15
CA THR A 15 -19.50 22.82 -8.85
C THR A 15 -19.60 21.29 -8.98
N TYR A 16 -20.00 20.78 -10.15
CA TYR A 16 -20.10 19.33 -10.41
C TYR A 16 -18.75 18.60 -10.48
N GLN A 17 -17.66 19.30 -10.80
CA GLN A 17 -16.31 18.72 -10.78
C GLN A 17 -15.70 18.67 -9.37
N ALA A 18 -16.15 19.51 -8.42
CA ALA A 18 -15.53 19.71 -7.11
C ALA A 18 -15.68 18.50 -6.16
N VAL A 19 -16.80 17.78 -6.26
CA VAL A 19 -17.07 16.58 -5.44
C VAL A 19 -16.11 15.43 -5.79
N GLY A 20 -15.71 15.35 -7.06
CA GLY A 20 -14.76 14.35 -7.56
C GLY A 20 -13.34 14.50 -6.98
N TRP A 21 -12.89 15.71 -6.67
CA TRP A 21 -11.57 15.93 -6.05
C TRP A 21 -11.51 15.42 -4.60
N PHE A 22 -12.62 15.47 -3.87
CA PHE A 22 -12.67 14.99 -2.48
C PHE A 22 -12.69 13.46 -2.39
N VAL A 23 -13.42 12.77 -3.29
CA VAL A 23 -13.40 11.30 -3.38
C VAL A 23 -12.06 10.79 -3.90
N ARG A 24 -11.47 11.48 -4.90
CA ARG A 24 -10.18 11.11 -5.51
C ARG A 24 -8.99 11.27 -4.56
N ARG A 25 -8.97 12.31 -3.71
CA ARG A 25 -7.86 12.53 -2.74
C ARG A 25 -7.76 11.42 -1.70
N ARG A 26 -8.88 10.87 -1.20
CA ARG A 26 -8.86 9.76 -0.24
C ARG A 26 -8.32 8.46 -0.82
N ASN A 27 -8.59 8.20 -2.10
CA ASN A 27 -8.19 6.94 -2.74
C ASN A 27 -6.67 6.88 -2.98
N ILE A 28 -6.07 8.00 -3.41
CA ILE A 28 -4.63 8.12 -3.65
C ILE A 28 -3.80 7.89 -2.38
N GLN A 29 -4.30 8.33 -1.22
CA GLN A 29 -3.61 8.15 0.07
C GLN A 29 -3.67 6.71 0.58
N ARG A 30 -4.77 5.98 0.33
CA ARG A 30 -4.89 4.57 0.75
C ARG A 30 -3.93 3.69 -0.04
N THR A 31 -3.83 3.88 -1.36
CA THR A 31 -2.97 3.04 -2.21
C THR A 31 -1.49 3.18 -1.86
N SER A 32 -1.01 4.39 -1.51
CA SER A 32 0.38 4.56 -1.07
C SER A 32 0.65 3.91 0.28
N SER A 33 -0.26 4.10 1.25
CA SER A 33 -0.10 3.50 2.59
C SER A 33 -0.14 1.96 2.58
N ASP A 34 -0.94 1.38 1.69
CA ASP A 34 -1.07 -0.07 1.52
C ASP A 34 0.21 -0.67 0.92
N SER A 35 0.74 -0.04 -0.12
CA SER A 35 2.02 -0.41 -0.72
C SER A 35 3.19 -0.26 0.27
N GLU A 36 3.23 0.82 1.06
CA GLU A 36 4.25 0.98 2.10
C GLU A 36 4.15 -0.10 3.18
N ALA A 37 2.93 -0.48 3.59
CA ALA A 37 2.75 -1.57 4.54
C ALA A 37 3.21 -2.91 3.97
N HIS A 38 2.88 -3.18 2.70
CA HIS A 38 3.32 -4.36 1.97
C HIS A 38 4.85 -4.47 1.95
N GLU A 39 5.54 -3.39 1.58
CA GLU A 39 7.01 -3.36 1.53
C GLU A 39 7.66 -3.56 2.90
N ARG A 40 7.10 -2.98 3.97
CA ARG A 40 7.59 -3.20 5.34
C ARG A 40 7.49 -4.66 5.76
N VAL A 41 6.41 -5.34 5.38
CA VAL A 41 6.23 -6.77 5.63
C VAL A 41 7.27 -7.57 4.85
N LEU A 42 7.46 -7.30 3.56
CA LEU A 42 8.45 -7.99 2.73
C LEU A 42 9.89 -7.82 3.25
N ASN A 43 10.27 -6.59 3.60
CA ASN A 43 11.59 -6.28 4.19
C ASN A 43 11.86 -7.12 5.45
N THR A 44 10.85 -7.20 6.31
CA THR A 44 10.96 -7.92 7.57
C THR A 44 10.98 -9.43 7.37
N ALA A 45 10.14 -9.93 6.48
CA ALA A 45 10.09 -11.33 6.13
C ALA A 45 11.41 -11.81 5.51
N GLU A 46 11.96 -11.06 4.55
CA GLU A 46 13.25 -11.34 3.92
C GLU A 46 14.37 -11.49 4.96
N ARG A 47 14.46 -10.54 5.89
CA ARG A 47 15.44 -10.57 6.98
C ARG A 47 15.22 -11.77 7.91
N LEU A 48 14.01 -11.94 8.43
CA LEU A 48 13.72 -13.01 9.40
C LEU A 48 13.91 -14.40 8.79
N PHE A 49 13.46 -14.62 7.55
CA PHE A 49 13.69 -15.88 6.84
C PHE A 49 15.17 -16.13 6.54
N GLY A 50 15.94 -15.07 6.23
CA GLY A 50 17.39 -15.16 6.05
C GLY A 50 18.16 -15.48 7.34
N GLU A 51 17.74 -14.90 8.46
CA GLU A 51 18.43 -15.05 9.76
C GLU A 51 18.07 -16.36 10.48
N ARG A 52 16.78 -16.74 10.47
CA ARG A 52 16.25 -17.83 11.31
C ARG A 52 15.76 -19.04 10.51
N GLY A 53 15.64 -18.89 9.20
CA GLY A 53 15.14 -19.94 8.31
C GLY A 53 13.61 -20.02 8.26
N TYR A 54 13.10 -20.63 7.18
CA TYR A 54 11.66 -20.72 6.90
C TYR A 54 10.87 -21.42 8.01
N GLN A 55 11.34 -22.54 8.54
CA GLN A 55 10.55 -23.36 9.48
C GLN A 55 10.27 -22.62 10.80
N VAL A 56 11.24 -21.85 11.30
CA VAL A 56 11.18 -21.18 12.61
C VAL A 56 10.28 -19.94 12.56
N VAL A 57 10.35 -19.16 11.48
CA VAL A 57 9.64 -17.88 11.39
C VAL A 57 8.14 -18.09 11.17
N THR A 58 7.31 -17.44 11.98
CA THR A 58 5.86 -17.42 11.82
C THR A 58 5.37 -16.06 11.33
N LEU A 59 4.15 -16.03 10.77
CA LEU A 59 3.47 -14.76 10.44
C LEU A 59 3.30 -13.88 11.68
N ARG A 60 3.15 -14.48 12.87
CA ARG A 60 3.03 -13.75 14.13
C ARG A 60 4.33 -13.05 14.51
N ASP A 61 5.47 -13.69 14.28
CA ASP A 61 6.78 -13.07 14.53
C ASP A 61 6.97 -11.85 13.63
N ILE A 62 6.63 -11.98 12.35
CA ILE A 62 6.71 -10.89 11.37
C ILE A 62 5.79 -9.74 11.78
N ALA A 63 4.53 -10.03 12.13
CA ALA A 63 3.58 -9.01 12.57
C ALA A 63 4.03 -8.29 13.85
N HIS A 64 4.59 -9.05 14.80
CA HIS A 64 5.09 -8.53 16.06
C HIS A 64 6.28 -7.58 15.84
N GLU A 65 7.23 -7.96 14.97
CA GLU A 65 8.43 -7.17 14.67
C GLU A 65 8.08 -5.78 14.08
N ILE A 66 7.05 -5.69 13.23
CA ILE A 66 6.63 -4.43 12.60
C ILE A 66 5.47 -3.74 13.32
N GLY A 67 5.03 -4.26 14.46
CA GLY A 67 3.99 -3.65 15.29
C GLY A 67 2.59 -3.64 14.67
N ILE A 68 2.25 -4.62 13.83
CA ILE A 68 0.90 -4.74 13.24
C ILE A 68 0.14 -5.94 13.82
N ARG A 69 -1.17 -5.97 13.57
CA ARG A 69 -1.99 -7.12 13.93
C ARG A 69 -1.68 -8.28 12.99
N HIS A 70 -1.56 -9.48 13.54
CA HIS A 70 -1.39 -10.71 12.75
C HIS A 70 -2.46 -10.85 11.65
N THR A 71 -3.71 -10.46 11.93
CA THR A 71 -4.80 -10.49 10.94
C THR A 71 -4.55 -9.56 9.75
N SER A 72 -3.84 -8.44 9.95
CA SER A 72 -3.50 -7.48 8.88
C SER A 72 -2.63 -8.11 7.81
N LEU A 73 -1.79 -9.09 8.15
CA LEU A 73 -0.97 -9.80 7.17
C LEU A 73 -1.82 -10.56 6.15
N TYR A 74 -2.94 -11.14 6.55
CA TYR A 74 -3.82 -11.87 5.63
C TYR A 74 -4.54 -10.97 4.63
N HIS A 75 -4.59 -9.66 4.87
CA HIS A 75 -5.13 -8.72 3.88
C HIS A 75 -4.16 -8.51 2.71
N HIS A 76 -2.85 -8.50 3.00
CA HIS A 76 -1.80 -8.32 1.99
C HIS A 76 -1.33 -9.66 1.39
N PHE A 77 -1.29 -10.72 2.21
CA PHE A 77 -0.82 -12.06 1.88
C PHE A 77 -1.89 -13.11 2.23
N PRO A 78 -2.96 -13.23 1.42
CA PRO A 78 -4.09 -14.10 1.72
C PRO A 78 -3.71 -15.58 1.78
N ARG A 79 -2.64 -16.00 1.09
CA ARG A 79 -2.11 -17.37 1.14
C ARG A 79 -1.10 -17.57 2.27
N GLY A 80 -0.81 -16.51 3.03
CA GLY A 80 -0.03 -16.58 4.27
C GLY A 80 1.47 -16.78 4.06
N LYS A 81 2.07 -17.62 4.92
CA LYS A 81 3.53 -17.75 5.07
C LYS A 81 4.25 -18.18 3.78
N GLU A 82 3.64 -19.07 3.01
CA GLU A 82 4.22 -19.59 1.77
C GLU A 82 4.34 -18.49 0.71
N GLU A 83 3.27 -17.74 0.48
CA GLU A 83 3.25 -16.60 -0.44
C GLU A 83 4.26 -15.54 -0.02
N LEU A 84 4.27 -15.19 1.28
CA LEU A 84 5.22 -14.24 1.80
C LEU A 84 6.69 -14.68 1.62
N PHE A 85 6.98 -15.97 1.79
CA PHE A 85 8.31 -16.52 1.56
C PHE A 85 8.72 -16.51 0.09
N VAL A 86 7.82 -16.92 -0.80
CA VAL A 86 8.06 -16.90 -2.25
C VAL A 86 8.32 -15.48 -2.72
N GLU A 87 7.49 -14.53 -2.31
CA GLU A 87 7.61 -13.14 -2.75
C GLU A 87 8.87 -12.48 -2.20
N ALA A 88 9.16 -12.62 -0.90
CA ALA A 88 10.38 -12.09 -0.28
C ALA A 88 11.65 -12.66 -0.93
N THR A 89 11.67 -13.96 -1.21
CA THR A 89 12.83 -14.62 -1.85
C THR A 89 12.98 -14.21 -3.32
N THR A 90 11.87 -14.12 -4.05
CA THR A 90 11.85 -13.68 -5.44
C THR A 90 12.35 -12.24 -5.55
N ARG A 91 11.86 -11.33 -4.69
CA ARG A 91 12.32 -9.94 -4.63
C ARG A 91 13.83 -9.84 -4.40
N ARG A 92 14.34 -10.61 -3.43
CA ARG A 92 15.79 -10.65 -3.13
C ARG A 92 16.60 -11.19 -4.32
N MET A 93 16.10 -12.20 -5.02
CA MET A 93 16.75 -12.73 -6.22
C MET A 93 16.83 -11.71 -7.34
N HIS A 94 15.74 -10.97 -7.61
CA HIS A 94 15.72 -9.92 -8.64
C HIS A 94 16.68 -8.77 -8.33
N ALA A 95 16.97 -8.50 -7.06
CA ALA A 95 17.94 -7.47 -6.67
C ALA A 95 19.38 -7.82 -7.10
N TYR A 96 19.72 -9.10 -7.29
CA TYR A 96 21.05 -9.54 -7.73
C TYR A 96 21.24 -9.53 -9.25
N THR A 97 20.17 -9.40 -10.03
CA THR A 97 20.21 -9.42 -11.50
C THR A 97 20.38 -8.02 -12.12
N LYS A 98 20.70 -7.01 -11.31
CA LYS A 98 21.09 -5.67 -11.76
C LYS A 98 22.59 -5.45 -11.57
#